data_AF-A0AAP8N827-F1
#
_entry.id   AF-A0AAP8N827-F1
#
_cell.length_a   1.000
_cell.length_b   1.000
_cell.length_c   1.000
_cell.angle_alpha   90.00
_cell.angle_beta   90.00
_cell.angle_gamma   90.00
#
_symmetry.space_group_name_H-M   'P 1'
#
loop_
_entity.id
_entity.type
_entity.pdbx_description
1 polymer ?
#
loop_
_entity_poly.entity_id
_entity_poly.type
_entity_poly.pdbx_seq_one_letter_code
_entity_poly.pdbx_strand_id
1 'polypeptide(L)'
;LKTLKVRMDVYEQTAQKLANWLASNECVEEVYYPGLKDHPGHDIHFEQASGGGAVLSFTLKTIDQTIRFLQNVENVAVAVSLGGV
;
A
#
# COMPACT_ATOMS: atom_id res chain seq x y z
N LEU A 1 -9.91 13.84 15.80
CA LEU A 1 -9.80 12.45 16.31
C LEU A 1 -11.11 11.65 16.29
N LYS A 2 -12.29 12.26 16.42
CA LYS A 2 -13.58 11.53 16.49
C LYS A 2 -13.81 10.49 15.38
N THR A 3 -13.25 10.70 14.19
CA THR A 3 -13.39 9.81 13.02
C THR A 3 -12.13 8.99 12.72
N LEU A 4 -11.13 8.98 13.60
CA LEU A 4 -9.86 8.31 13.32
C LEU A 4 -10.05 6.81 13.09
N LYS A 5 -10.80 6.13 13.97
CA LYS A 5 -11.06 4.69 13.85
C LYS A 5 -11.68 4.33 12.50
N VAL A 6 -12.79 4.98 12.15
CA VAL A 6 -13.49 4.67 10.90
C VAL A 6 -12.65 4.96 9.65
N ARG A 7 -11.77 5.97 9.69
CA ARG A 7 -10.82 6.22 8.59
C ARG A 7 -9.75 5.13 8.51
N MET A 8 -9.15 4.75 9.64
CA MET A 8 -8.15 3.69 9.67
C MET A 8 -8.71 2.35 9.22
N ASP A 9 -9.92 1.98 9.66
CA ASP A 9 -10.58 0.75 9.24
C ASP A 9 -10.76 0.70 7.71
N VAL A 10 -11.13 1.82 7.07
CA VAL A 10 -11.28 1.92 5.60
C VAL A 10 -9.93 1.93 4.88
N TYR A 11 -8.96 2.69 5.40
CA TYR A 11 -7.64 2.77 4.80
C TYR A 11 -6.92 1.43 4.80
N GLU A 12 -6.99 0.70 5.92
CA GLU A 12 -6.38 -0.62 6.04
C GLU A 12 -7.02 -1.63 5.08
N GLN A 13 -8.36 -1.67 5.01
CA GLN A 13 -9.07 -2.52 4.06
C GLN A 13 -8.70 -2.20 2.60
N THR A 14 -8.48 -0.92 2.29
CA THR A 14 -8.11 -0.48 0.94
C THR A 14 -6.66 -0.84 0.63
N ALA A 15 -5.74 -0.60 1.56
CA ALA A 15 -4.33 -0.95 1.43
C ALA A 15 -4.15 -2.46 1.25
N GLN A 16 -4.84 -3.29 2.05
CA GLN A 16 -4.78 -4.75 1.90
C GLN A 16 -5.29 -5.20 0.52
N LYS A 17 -6.40 -4.64 0.04
CA LYS A 17 -6.95 -4.96 -1.29
C LYS A 17 -5.96 -4.58 -2.41
N LEU A 18 -5.38 -3.39 -2.33
CA LEU A 18 -4.39 -2.91 -3.29
C LEU A 18 -3.11 -3.76 -3.24
N ALA A 19 -2.61 -4.09 -2.06
CA ALA A 19 -1.41 -4.92 -1.88
C ALA A 19 -1.60 -6.30 -2.51
N ASN A 20 -2.75 -6.95 -2.27
CA ASN A 20 -3.07 -8.25 -2.88
C ASN A 20 -3.20 -8.14 -4.41
N TRP A 21 -3.85 -7.08 -4.91
CA TRP A 21 -3.99 -6.87 -6.35
C TRP A 21 -2.65 -6.61 -7.03
N LEU A 22 -1.80 -5.77 -6.44
CA LEU A 22 -0.44 -5.49 -6.92
C LEU A 22 0.42 -6.76 -6.91
N ALA A 23 0.36 -7.56 -5.85
CA ALA A 23 1.13 -8.80 -5.75
C ALA A 23 0.74 -9.85 -6.79
N SER A 24 -0.49 -9.77 -7.34
CA SER A 24 -0.97 -10.65 -8.42
C SER A 24 -0.62 -10.15 -9.83
N ASN A 25 -0.07 -8.94 -9.96
CA ASN A 25 0.13 -8.30 -11.24
C ASN A 25 1.54 -8.59 -11.81
N GLU A 26 1.61 -9.13 -13.02
CA GLU A 26 2.89 -9.50 -13.66
C GLU A 26 3.84 -8.33 -13.93
N CYS A 27 3.34 -7.09 -13.98
CA CYS A 27 4.17 -5.90 -14.16
C CYS A 27 4.83 -5.45 -12.85
N VAL A 28 4.33 -5.90 -11.70
CA VAL A 28 4.87 -5.62 -10.37
C VAL A 28 5.98 -6.62 -10.06
N GLU A 29 7.10 -6.12 -9.58
CA GLU A 29 8.25 -6.93 -9.19
C GLU A 29 8.17 -7.34 -7.72
N GLU A 30 7.87 -6.39 -6.83
CA GLU A 30 7.75 -6.66 -5.40
C GLU A 30 6.73 -5.71 -4.75
N VAL A 31 6.04 -6.19 -3.71
CA VAL A 31 5.11 -5.39 -2.89
C VAL A 31 5.56 -5.42 -1.44
N TYR A 32 5.72 -4.23 -0.87
CA TYR A 32 6.07 -4.02 0.53
C TYR A 32 4.83 -3.54 1.29
N TYR A 33 4.17 -4.46 1.98
CA TYR A 33 3.06 -4.17 2.87
C TYR A 33 3.06 -5.16 4.04
N PRO A 34 3.12 -4.69 5.31
CA PRO A 34 3.15 -5.58 6.47
C PRO A 34 1.91 -6.49 6.59
N GLY A 35 0.77 -6.11 5.99
CA GLY A 35 -0.43 -6.97 5.95
C GLY A 35 -0.33 -8.17 5.00
N LEU A 36 0.71 -8.28 4.17
CA LEU A 36 0.97 -9.48 3.37
C LEU A 36 1.69 -10.53 4.21
N LYS A 37 1.26 -11.80 4.13
CA LYS A 37 1.87 -12.90 4.88
C LYS A 37 3.33 -13.15 4.51
N ASP A 38 3.67 -12.90 3.24
CA ASP A 38 5.02 -13.11 2.72
C ASP A 38 5.94 -11.91 2.99
N HIS A 39 5.45 -10.85 3.65
CA HIS A 39 6.28 -9.70 3.99
C HIS A 39 7.30 -10.08 5.07
N PRO A 40 8.61 -9.81 4.90
CA PRO A 40 9.65 -10.24 5.84
C PRO A 40 9.44 -9.76 7.29
N GLY A 41 8.77 -8.62 7.47
CA GLY A 41 8.43 -8.06 8.77
C GLY A 41 6.99 -8.32 9.24
N HIS A 42 6.23 -9.22 8.62
CA HIS A 42 4.83 -9.48 8.96
C HIS A 42 4.66 -9.81 10.45
N ASP A 43 5.37 -10.85 10.92
CA ASP A 43 5.23 -11.35 12.28
C ASP A 43 5.61 -10.27 13.32
N ILE A 44 6.77 -9.62 13.14
CA ILE A 44 7.25 -8.55 14.04
C ILE A 44 6.30 -7.34 14.03
N HIS A 45 5.67 -7.04 12.90
CA HIS A 45 4.68 -5.94 12.82
C HIS A 45 3.43 -6.29 13.64
N PHE A 46 2.90 -7.51 13.52
CA PHE A 46 1.70 -7.93 14.22
C PHE A 46 1.91 -8.26 15.70
N GLU A 47 3.16 -8.41 16.16
CA GLU A 47 3.48 -8.40 17.60
C GLU A 47 3.20 -7.04 18.27
N GLN A 48 3.21 -5.94 17.51
CA GLN A 48 3.12 -4.57 18.04
C GLN A 48 2.02 -3.71 17.42
N ALA A 49 1.28 -4.22 16.43
CA ALA A 49 0.22 -3.52 15.74
C ALA A 49 -1.02 -4.41 15.53
N SER A 50 -2.21 -3.82 15.59
CA SER A 50 -3.47 -4.53 15.38
C SER A 50 -3.92 -4.63 13.92
N GLY A 51 -3.12 -4.11 12.99
CA GLY A 51 -3.50 -4.00 11.58
C GLY A 51 -2.34 -3.59 10.67
N GLY A 52 -2.48 -3.84 9.37
CA GLY A 52 -1.42 -3.59 8.37
C GLY A 52 -1.18 -2.11 8.06
N GLY A 53 -2.10 -1.24 8.48
CA GLY A 53 -2.03 0.20 8.24
C GLY A 53 -2.41 0.61 6.81
N ALA A 54 -2.16 1.87 6.49
CA ALA A 54 -2.67 2.54 5.28
C ALA A 54 -1.62 2.74 4.17
N VAL A 55 -0.36 2.38 4.43
CA VAL A 55 0.76 2.68 3.54
C VAL A 55 1.32 1.38 3.00
N LEU A 56 1.51 1.33 1.68
CA LEU A 56 2.21 0.28 0.96
C LEU A 56 3.14 0.90 -0.06
N SER A 57 4.17 0.15 -0.44
CA SER A 57 5.07 0.48 -1.53
C SER A 57 5.18 -0.71 -2.48
N PHE A 58 5.55 -0.48 -3.72
CA PHE A 58 5.83 -1.56 -4.68
C PHE A 58 6.83 -1.10 -5.73
N THR A 59 7.46 -2.06 -6.39
CA THR A 59 8.40 -1.83 -7.50
C THR A 59 7.81 -2.37 -8.79
N LEU A 60 8.12 -1.70 -9.91
CA LEU A 60 7.88 -2.20 -11.26
C LEU A 60 9.22 -2.61 -11.87
N LYS A 61 9.16 -3.55 -12.81
CA LYS A 61 10.36 -4.18 -13.39
C LYS A 61 11.28 -3.20 -14.14
N THR A 62 10.75 -2.08 -14.63
CA THR A 62 11.55 -1.08 -15.36
C THR A 62 11.15 0.36 -15.02
N ILE A 63 12.10 1.28 -15.21
CA ILE A 63 11.86 2.73 -15.04
C ILE A 63 10.78 3.26 -15.99
N ASP A 64 10.74 2.76 -17.23
CA ASP A 64 9.75 3.18 -18.23
C ASP A 64 8.33 2.79 -17.81
N GLN A 65 8.16 1.60 -17.19
CA GLN A 65 6.88 1.19 -16.61
C GLN A 65 6.48 2.12 -15.46
N THR A 66 7.42 2.50 -14.59
CA THR A 66 7.18 3.46 -13.51
C THR A 66 6.75 4.83 -14.01
N ILE A 67 7.45 5.37 -15.02
CA ILE A 67 7.09 6.66 -15.62
C ILE A 67 5.68 6.59 -16.23
N ARG A 68 5.38 5.54 -16.99
CA ARG A 68 4.05 5.35 -17.59
C ARG A 68 2.97 5.19 -16.53
N PHE A 69 3.23 4.42 -15.47
CA PHE A 69 2.30 4.26 -14.36
C PHE A 69 1.96 5.61 -13.72
N LEU A 70 2.98 6.40 -13.38
CA LEU A 70 2.78 7.73 -12.78
C LEU A 70 2.07 8.72 -13.70
N GLN A 71 2.22 8.59 -15.02
CA GLN A 71 1.51 9.42 -16.00
C GLN A 71 0.02 9.06 -16.16
N ASN A 72 -0.36 7.82 -15.86
CA ASN A 72 -1.72 7.31 -16.07
C ASN A 72 -2.51 7.11 -14.77
N VAL A 73 -1.87 7.28 -13.60
CA VAL A 73 -2.59 7.17 -12.32
C VAL A 73 -3.50 8.39 -12.15
N GLU A 74 -4.80 8.13 -12.10
CA GLU A 74 -5.83 9.13 -11.83
C GLU A 74 -6.36 8.94 -10.40
N ASN A 75 -6.88 10.02 -9.80
CA ASN A 75 -7.44 10.03 -8.44
C ASN A 75 -6.40 9.86 -7.30
N VAL A 76 -5.10 9.91 -7.62
CA VAL A 76 -4.01 9.95 -6.64
C VAL A 76 -3.23 11.25 -6.82
N ALA A 77 -3.05 12.01 -5.74
CA ALA A 77 -2.20 13.19 -5.79
C ALA A 77 -0.73 12.78 -5.61
N VAL A 78 0.14 13.24 -6.51
CA VAL A 78 1.59 13.18 -6.29
C VAL A 78 1.93 14.22 -5.21
N ALA A 79 2.17 13.75 -3.99
CA ALA A 79 2.40 14.61 -2.83
C ALA A 79 3.57 14.10 -1.98
N VAL A 80 4.18 15.02 -1.23
CA VAL A 80 5.22 14.74 -0.24
C VAL A 80 4.65 14.38 1.15
N SER A 81 3.33 14.42 1.30
CA SER A 81 2.60 14.12 2.56
C SER A 81 1.57 13.01 2.33
N LEU A 82 1.22 12.29 3.39
CA LEU A 82 0.37 11.09 3.38
C LEU A 82 -0.57 11.06 4.58
N GLY A 83 -1.65 10.27 4.50
CA GLY A 83 -2.63 10.10 5.57
C GLY A 83 -3.74 11.17 5.65
N GLY A 84 -3.85 12.02 4.61
CA GLY A 84 -4.94 12.96 4.41
C GLY A 84 -6.21 12.32 3.83
N VAL A 85 -7.29 13.10 3.80
CA VAL A 85 -8.53 12.83 3.04
C VAL A 85 -8.57 13.80 1.88
#